data_AF-A0A3D3XBY0-F1
#
_entry.id   AF-A0A3D3XBY0-F1
#
_cell.length_a   1.000
_cell.length_b   1.000
_cell.length_c   1.000
_cell.angle_alpha   90.00
_cell.angle_beta   90.00
_cell.angle_gamma   90.00
#
_symmetry.space_group_name_H-M   'P 1'
#
loop_
_entity.id
_entity.type
_entity.pdbx_description
1 polymer ?
#
loop_
_entity_poly.entity_id
_entity_poly.type
_entity_poly.pdbx_seq_one_letter_code
_entity_poly.pdbx_strand_id
1 'polypeptide(L)'
;MDKAIQQDPAPRPTRTDAQDNLPMNNQPFRSFYEISGEAIMLISERHFMECNPACLNLFQASSLEAWRCLHLADILPEKQSDGIFSWEVLEQCMA
;
A
#
# COMPACT_ATOMS: atom_id res chain seq x y z
N MET A 1 -13.56 -24.10 -38.80
CA MET A 1 -12.37 -23.29 -39.12
C MET A 1 -12.30 -22.18 -38.07
N ASP A 2 -11.80 -22.53 -36.89
CA ASP A 2 -11.54 -21.59 -35.81
C ASP A 2 -10.32 -20.74 -36.15
N LYS A 3 -10.51 -19.43 -36.28
CA LYS A 3 -9.38 -18.49 -36.28
C LYS A 3 -9.19 -18.00 -34.86
N ALA A 4 -8.19 -18.58 -34.18
CA ALA A 4 -7.66 -18.04 -32.93
C ALA A 4 -7.10 -16.63 -33.21
N ILE A 5 -7.70 -15.62 -32.59
CA ILE A 5 -7.18 -14.26 -32.56
C ILE A 5 -6.02 -14.28 -31.55
N GLN A 6 -4.79 -14.28 -32.06
CA GLN A 6 -3.61 -13.98 -31.24
C GLN A 6 -3.68 -12.50 -30.88
N GLN A 7 -4.07 -12.18 -29.65
CA GLN A 7 -3.88 -10.86 -29.08
C GLN A 7 -2.44 -10.77 -28.58
N ASP A 8 -1.65 -9.94 -29.25
CA ASP A 8 -0.31 -9.54 -28.81
C ASP A 8 -0.40 -8.93 -27.40
N PRO A 9 0.48 -9.27 -26.43
CA PRO A 9 0.41 -8.70 -25.10
C PRO A 9 0.67 -7.19 -25.17
N ALA A 10 -0.27 -6.40 -24.66
CA ALA A 10 -0.15 -4.95 -24.59
C ALA A 10 1.18 -4.55 -23.91
N PRO A 11 1.89 -3.53 -24.45
CA PRO A 11 3.16 -3.10 -23.88
C PRO A 11 2.97 -2.63 -22.43
N ARG A 12 3.92 -3.00 -21.55
CA ARG A 12 3.91 -2.56 -20.15
C ARG A 12 3.91 -1.03 -20.09
N PRO A 13 2.90 -0.39 -19.48
CA PRO A 13 2.82 1.07 -19.44
C PRO A 13 3.99 1.63 -18.61
N THR A 14 4.67 2.63 -19.16
CA THR A 14 5.73 3.35 -18.45
C THR A 14 5.11 4.36 -17.47
N ARG A 15 5.86 4.72 -16.41
CA ARG A 15 5.38 5.44 -15.22
C ARG A 15 4.69 6.78 -15.52
N THR A 16 4.98 7.40 -16.66
CA THR A 16 4.46 8.72 -17.07
C THR A 16 3.08 8.65 -17.72
N ASP A 17 2.74 7.56 -18.41
CA ASP A 17 1.46 7.41 -19.14
C ASP A 17 0.34 6.82 -18.26
N ALA A 18 0.72 6.24 -17.12
CA ALA A 18 -0.18 5.54 -16.22
C ALA A 18 -1.10 6.46 -15.40
N GLN A 19 -0.82 7.76 -15.30
CA GLN A 19 -1.59 8.69 -14.47
C GLN A 19 -2.83 9.26 -15.17
N ASP A 20 -2.79 9.47 -16.49
CA ASP A 20 -3.88 10.13 -17.23
C ASP A 20 -4.85 9.16 -17.91
N ASN A 21 -4.53 7.87 -17.98
CA ASN A 21 -5.38 6.83 -18.56
C ASN A 21 -5.67 5.67 -17.58
N LEU A 22 -5.95 5.97 -16.31
CA LEU A 22 -6.56 4.95 -15.47
C LEU A 22 -7.96 4.62 -16.04
N PRO A 23 -8.25 3.37 -16.42
CA PRO A 23 -9.59 3.01 -16.83
C PRO A 23 -10.57 3.41 -15.73
N MET A 24 -11.74 3.92 -16.12
CA MET A 24 -12.81 4.40 -15.22
C MET A 24 -13.12 3.47 -14.03
N ASN A 25 -12.76 2.19 -14.14
CA ASN A 25 -12.87 1.15 -13.13
C ASN A 25 -12.10 1.42 -11.81
N ASN A 26 -11.05 2.26 -11.81
CA ASN A 26 -10.27 2.54 -10.60
C ASN A 26 -10.77 3.76 -9.81
N GLN A 27 -11.69 4.56 -10.36
CA GLN A 27 -12.26 5.70 -9.65
C GLN A 27 -12.94 5.36 -8.32
N PRO A 28 -13.77 4.30 -8.21
CA PRO A 28 -14.39 3.97 -6.91
C PRO A 28 -13.34 3.63 -5.86
N PHE A 29 -12.26 2.93 -6.23
CA PHE A 29 -11.15 2.65 -5.32
C PHE A 29 -10.41 3.92 -4.90
N ARG A 30 -10.18 4.84 -5.83
CA ARG A 30 -9.52 6.12 -5.53
C ARG A 30 -10.37 6.98 -4.60
N SER A 31 -11.65 7.14 -4.91
CA SER A 31 -12.58 7.86 -4.04
C SER A 31 -12.64 7.23 -2.67
N PHE A 32 -12.77 5.90 -2.59
CA PHE A 32 -12.75 5.16 -1.33
C PHE A 32 -11.47 5.40 -0.54
N TYR A 33 -10.30 5.32 -1.19
CA TYR A 33 -9.02 5.59 -0.54
C TYR A 33 -8.97 7.02 0.02
N GLU A 34 -9.32 8.02 -0.79
CA GLU A 34 -9.19 9.44 -0.42
C GLU A 34 -10.21 9.89 0.64
N ILE A 35 -11.45 9.38 0.62
CA ILE A 35 -12.55 9.88 1.47
C ILE A 35 -12.94 8.95 2.63
N SER A 36 -12.46 7.71 2.66
CA SER A 36 -12.77 6.78 3.74
C SER A 36 -12.29 7.33 5.08
N GLY A 37 -13.13 7.22 6.11
CA GLY A 37 -12.75 7.51 7.49
C GLY A 37 -11.87 6.42 8.13
N GLU A 38 -11.78 5.25 7.50
CA GLU A 38 -10.92 4.16 7.96
C GLU A 38 -9.48 4.38 7.50
N ALA A 39 -8.52 4.06 8.38
CA ALA A 39 -7.11 4.09 8.03
C ALA A 39 -6.78 2.96 7.05
N ILE A 40 -6.33 3.33 5.85
CA ILE A 40 -5.91 2.40 4.79
C ILE A 40 -4.44 2.67 4.51
N MET A 41 -3.63 1.62 4.53
CA MET A 41 -2.20 1.70 4.28
C MET A 41 -1.72 0.53 3.42
N LEU A 42 -0.78 0.83 2.54
CA LEU A 42 0.02 -0.15 1.83
C LEU A 42 1.36 -0.24 2.53
N ILE A 43 1.74 -1.46 2.88
CA ILE A 43 2.92 -1.76 3.67
C ILE A 43 3.77 -2.73 2.86
N SER A 44 5.07 -2.49 2.78
CA SER A 44 6.05 -3.48 2.33
C SER A 44 6.59 -4.26 3.53
N GLU A 45 7.51 -5.20 3.35
CA GLU A 45 8.00 -6.07 4.42
C GLU A 45 8.50 -5.33 5.67
N ARG A 46 9.03 -4.10 5.52
CA ARG A 46 9.61 -3.33 6.64
C ARG A 46 9.12 -1.89 6.77
N HIS A 47 8.55 -1.32 5.72
CA HIS A 47 8.26 0.11 5.66
C HIS A 47 6.88 0.37 5.10
N PHE A 48 6.34 1.53 5.45
CA PHE A 48 5.09 2.02 4.87
C PHE A 48 5.35 2.52 3.45
N MET A 49 4.53 2.07 2.50
CA MET A 49 4.64 2.49 1.11
C MET A 49 3.73 3.68 0.82
N GLU A 50 2.47 3.59 1.20
CA GLU A 50 1.43 4.59 0.94
C GLU A 50 0.38 4.49 2.04
N CYS A 51 -0.33 5.59 2.30
CA CYS A 51 -1.51 5.57 3.17
C CYS A 51 -2.51 6.67 2.83
N ASN A 52 -3.75 6.47 3.22
CA ASN A 52 -4.78 7.48 3.03
C ASN A 52 -4.73 8.58 4.11
N PRO A 53 -5.47 9.69 3.94
CA PRO A 53 -5.47 10.78 4.92
C PRO A 53 -5.95 10.34 6.32
N ALA A 54 -6.91 9.42 6.42
CA ALA A 54 -7.38 8.90 7.70
C ALA A 54 -6.27 8.20 8.49
N CYS A 55 -5.36 7.50 7.81
CA CYS A 55 -4.18 6.91 8.42
C CYS A 55 -3.23 7.96 9.00
N LEU A 56 -2.89 9.01 8.24
CA LEU A 56 -2.02 10.08 8.73
C LEU A 56 -2.60 10.73 9.99
N ASN A 57 -3.93 10.96 10.00
CA ASN A 57 -4.63 11.50 11.17
C ASN A 57 -4.59 10.55 12.38
N LEU A 58 -4.82 9.25 12.15
CA LEU A 58 -4.82 8.25 13.22
C LEU A 58 -3.46 8.16 13.91
N PHE A 59 -2.38 8.13 13.13
CA PHE A 59 -1.01 8.00 13.65
C PHE A 59 -0.33 9.35 13.92
N GLN A 60 -1.04 10.47 13.75
CA GLN A 60 -0.53 11.82 13.95
C GLN A 60 0.76 12.09 13.14
N ALA A 61 0.83 11.52 11.94
CA ALA A 61 1.95 11.73 11.04
C ALA A 61 1.81 13.08 10.34
N SER A 62 2.89 13.86 10.30
CA SER A 62 2.88 15.23 9.76
C SER A 62 2.74 15.29 8.24
N SER A 63 3.12 14.21 7.54
CA SER A 63 3.10 14.10 6.08
C SER A 63 3.24 12.65 5.64
N LEU A 64 2.93 12.37 4.37
CA LEU A 64 3.15 11.06 3.75
C LEU A 64 4.65 10.73 3.67
N GLU A 65 5.50 11.74 3.44
CA GLU A 65 6.95 11.61 3.44
C GLU A 65 7.47 11.19 4.81
N ALA A 66 7.00 11.83 5.88
CA ALA A 66 7.35 11.44 7.24
C ALA A 66 6.85 10.01 7.56
N TRP A 67 5.64 9.67 7.11
CA TRP A 67 5.07 8.34 7.26
C TRP A 67 5.93 7.25 6.60
N ARG A 68 6.41 7.50 5.38
CA ARG A 68 7.29 6.58 4.63
C ARG A 68 8.66 6.38 5.29
N CYS A 69 9.09 7.29 6.15
CA CYS A 69 10.33 7.15 6.91
C CYS A 69 10.18 6.27 8.16
N LEU A 70 8.96 5.93 8.57
CA LEU A 70 8.72 5.06 9.72
C LEU A 70 9.00 3.59 9.35
N HIS A 71 9.67 2.90 10.26
CA HIS A 71 9.76 1.44 10.25
C HIS A 71 8.54 0.85 10.96
N LEU A 72 8.08 -0.33 10.54
CA LEU A 72 6.91 -0.98 11.19
C LEU A 72 7.11 -1.15 12.70
N ALA A 73 8.33 -1.48 13.10
CA ALA A 73 8.70 -1.63 14.51
C ALA A 73 8.56 -0.34 15.35
N ASP A 74 8.50 0.85 14.73
CA ASP A 74 8.34 2.12 15.44
C ASP A 74 6.90 2.31 15.96
N ILE A 75 5.92 1.64 15.33
CA ILE A 75 4.49 1.79 15.62
C ILE A 75 3.94 0.58 16.39
N LEU A 76 4.54 -0.59 16.19
CA LEU A 76 4.15 -1.80 16.90
C LEU A 76 4.53 -1.71 18.38
N PRO A 77 3.76 -2.36 19.28
CA PRO A 77 4.18 -2.53 20.66
C PRO A 77 5.51 -3.30 20.73
N GLU A 78 6.24 -3.22 21.84
CA GLU A 78 7.48 -4.00 22.02
C GLU A 78 7.24 -5.52 21.89
N LYS A 79 6.13 -5.98 22.49
CA LYS A 79 5.65 -7.36 22.42
C LYS A 79 4.22 -7.39 21.91
N GLN A 80 3.93 -8.36 21.06
CA GLN A 80 2.58 -8.65 20.59
C GLN A 80 1.75 -9.30 21.70
N SER A 81 0.44 -9.46 21.48
CA SER A 81 -0.48 -10.00 22.49
C SER A 81 -0.17 -11.44 22.92
N ASP A 82 0.58 -12.18 22.11
CA ASP A 82 1.09 -13.53 22.39
C ASP A 82 2.43 -13.53 23.16
N GLY A 83 3.01 -12.34 23.41
CA GLY A 83 4.27 -12.15 24.13
C GLY A 83 5.52 -12.24 23.26
N ILE A 84 5.40 -12.52 21.95
CA ILE A 84 6.52 -12.54 21.01
C ILE A 84 6.96 -11.10 20.73
N PHE A 85 8.26 -10.87 20.58
CA PHE A 85 8.73 -9.53 20.24
C PHE A 85 8.36 -9.18 18.80
N SER A 86 7.92 -7.94 18.59
CA SER A 86 7.48 -7.48 17.27
C SER A 86 8.59 -7.57 16.21
N TRP A 87 9.85 -7.37 16.60
CA TRP A 87 10.98 -7.51 15.68
C TRP A 87 11.19 -8.96 15.22
N GLU A 88 10.95 -9.96 16.09
CA GLU A 88 11.05 -11.38 15.73
C GLU A 88 9.99 -11.76 14.69
N VAL A 89 8.76 -11.26 14.87
CA VAL A 89 7.66 -11.50 13.92
C VAL A 89 7.97 -10.87 12.56
N LEU A 90 8.46 -9.62 12.57
CA LEU A 90 8.87 -8.95 11.34
C LEU A 90 9.97 -9.75 10.63
N GLU A 91 10.98 -10.26 11.36
CA GLU A 91 12.04 -11.14 10.83
C GLU A 91 11.52 -12.44 10.20
N GLN A 92 10.50 -13.06 10.79
CA GLN A 92 9.93 -14.33 10.29
C GLN A 92 9.07 -14.17 9.03
N CYS A 93 8.36 -13.05 8.86
CA CYS A 93 7.61 -12.78 7.64
C CYS A 93 8.48 -12.59 6.39
N MET A 94 9.81 -12.52 6.56
CA MET A 94 10.80 -12.35 5.50
C MET A 94 11.50 -13.65 5.06
N ALA A 95 11.17 -14.80 5.65
CA ALA A 95 11.73 -16.12 5.32
C ALA A 95 10.74 -16.99 4.54
#